data_AF-A0A392RQG3-F1
#
_entry.id   AF-A0A392RQG3-F1
#
_cell.length_a   1.000
_cell.length_b   1.000
_cell.length_c   1.000
_cell.angle_alpha   90.00
_cell.angle_beta   90.00
_cell.angle_gamma   90.00
#
_symmetry.space_group_name_H-M   'P 1'
#
loop_
_entity.id
_entity.type
_entity.pdbx_description
1 polymer ?
#
loop_
_entity_poly.entity_id
_entity_poly.type
_entity_poly.pdbx_seq_one_letter_code
_entity_poly.pdbx_strand_id
1 'polypeptide(L)'
;LKKAREDDVVAAKKEYDVVVGEMDGLKKRYIEEKALLEKKIQLLTLTRNAFMVSCFQTGRDVWYLQGEIEDLEETNDGLKQSMADKYVEGFWSSIDQVKALFLDLDPETLAQVDVLNKVEDGKLV
;
A
#
# COMPACT_ATOMS: atom_id res chain seq x y z
N LEU A 1 -52.73 40.37 55.24
CA LEU A 1 -51.63 41.11 54.60
C LEU A 1 -50.24 40.57 54.97
N LYS A 2 -49.90 40.39 56.25
CA LYS A 2 -48.56 39.87 56.66
C LYS A 2 -48.27 38.43 56.20
N LYS A 3 -49.22 37.51 56.41
CA LYS A 3 -49.07 36.08 56.04
C LYS A 3 -48.88 35.86 54.54
N ALA A 4 -49.66 36.53 53.70
CA ALA A 4 -49.53 36.44 52.24
C ALA A 4 -48.14 36.88 51.76
N ARG A 5 -47.57 37.96 52.33
CA ARG A 5 -46.21 38.38 52.02
C ARG A 5 -45.15 37.37 52.47
N GLU A 6 -45.36 36.69 53.60
CA GLU A 6 -44.47 35.63 54.07
C GLU A 6 -44.52 34.41 53.14
N ASP A 7 -45.71 34.01 52.70
CA ASP A 7 -45.91 32.91 51.74
C ASP A 7 -45.26 33.21 50.38
N ASP A 8 -45.40 34.44 49.87
CA ASP A 8 -44.78 34.90 48.62
C ASP A 8 -43.24 34.89 48.69
N VAL A 9 -42.66 35.30 49.83
CA VAL A 9 -41.20 35.28 50.04
C VAL A 9 -40.68 33.85 50.09
N VAL A 10 -41.42 32.93 50.71
CA VAL A 10 -41.05 31.49 50.74
C VAL A 10 -41.13 30.88 49.35
N ALA A 11 -42.15 31.21 48.56
CA ALA A 11 -42.29 30.75 47.19
C ALA A 11 -41.14 31.25 46.29
N ALA A 12 -40.83 32.55 46.36
CA ALA A 12 -39.74 33.15 45.60
C ALA A 12 -38.37 32.57 45.98
N LYS A 13 -38.14 32.30 47.27
CA LYS A 13 -36.91 31.64 47.72
C LYS A 13 -36.78 30.22 47.17
N LYS A 14 -37.87 29.46 47.18
CA LYS A 14 -37.88 28.09 46.65
C LYS A 14 -37.61 28.07 45.15
N GLU A 15 -38.19 29.00 44.40
CA GLU A 15 -37.94 29.15 42.97
C GLU A 15 -36.48 29.55 42.70
N TYR A 16 -35.94 30.49 43.46
CA TYR A 16 -34.52 30.84 43.39
C TYR A 16 -33.60 29.64 43.65
N ASP A 17 -33.86 28.86 44.70
CA ASP A 17 -33.07 27.68 45.04
C ASP A 17 -33.12 26.61 43.93
N VAL A 18 -34.26 26.44 43.26
CA VAL A 18 -34.41 25.56 42.09
C VAL A 18 -33.55 26.04 40.92
N VAL A 19 -33.64 27.33 40.57
CA VAL A 19 -32.88 27.91 39.44
C VAL A 19 -31.37 27.82 39.68
N VAL A 20 -30.91 28.05 40.92
CA VAL A 20 -29.50 27.89 41.27
C VAL A 20 -29.06 26.44 41.10
N GLY A 21 -29.86 25.47 41.56
CA GLY A 21 -29.57 24.05 41.37
C GLY A 21 -29.49 23.62 39.90
N GLU A 22 -30.39 24.14 39.06
CA GLU A 22 -30.37 23.90 37.62
C GLU A 22 -29.12 24.51 36.96
N MET A 23 -28.75 25.72 37.36
CA MET A 23 -27.55 26.41 36.87
C MET A 23 -26.27 25.65 37.24
N ASP A 24 -26.18 25.15 38.48
CA ASP A 24 -25.05 24.33 38.93
C ASP A 24 -24.98 23.01 38.16
N GLY A 25 -26.13 22.37 37.92
CA GLY A 25 -26.23 21.17 37.09
C GLY A 25 -25.76 21.41 35.65
N LEU A 26 -26.16 22.53 35.04
CA LEU A 26 -25.73 22.92 33.70
C LEU A 26 -24.23 23.21 33.65
N LYS A 27 -23.70 23.93 34.63
CA LYS A 27 -22.27 24.25 34.75
C LYS A 27 -21.42 22.97 34.86
N LYS A 28 -21.89 22.00 35.63
CA LYS A 28 -21.23 20.69 35.74
C LYS A 28 -21.18 19.96 34.40
N ARG A 29 -22.33 19.84 33.71
CA ARG A 29 -22.39 19.19 32.38
C ARG A 29 -21.47 19.88 31.38
N TYR A 30 -21.47 21.22 31.36
CA TYR A 30 -20.59 21.99 30.47
C TYR A 30 -19.11 21.67 30.70
N ILE A 31 -18.67 21.57 31.97
CA ILE A 31 -17.27 21.23 32.29
C ILE A 31 -16.94 19.81 31.81
N GLU A 32 -17.84 18.85 32.02
CA GLU A 32 -17.66 17.46 31.61
C GLU A 32 -17.61 17.31 30.08
N GLU A 33 -18.53 17.95 29.36
CA GLU A 33 -18.55 17.95 27.89
C GLU A 33 -17.33 18.63 27.30
N LYS A 34 -16.89 19.77 27.88
CA LYS A 34 -15.67 20.45 27.45
C LYS A 34 -14.45 19.55 27.61
N ALA A 35 -14.30 18.89 28.76
CA ALA A 35 -13.19 17.96 28.99
C ALA A 35 -13.23 16.75 28.05
N LEU A 36 -14.42 16.23 27.75
CA LEU A 36 -14.59 15.15 26.78
C LEU A 36 -14.21 15.60 25.36
N LEU A 37 -14.60 16.81 24.97
CA LEU A 37 -14.29 17.37 23.66
C LEU A 37 -12.79 17.58 23.49
N GLU A 38 -12.12 18.12 24.51
CA GLU A 38 -10.66 18.29 24.53
C GLU A 38 -9.94 16.94 24.36
N LYS A 39 -10.38 15.88 25.05
CA LYS A 39 -9.85 14.53 24.88
C LYS A 39 -10.06 13.99 23.46
N LYS A 40 -11.25 14.20 22.87
CA LYS A 40 -11.54 13.79 21.48
C LYS A 40 -10.66 14.51 20.48
N ILE A 41 -10.45 15.82 20.65
CA ILE A 41 -9.56 16.61 19.79
C ILE A 41 -8.12 16.07 19.87
N GLN A 42 -7.63 15.78 21.07
CA GLN A 42 -6.30 15.19 21.26
C GLN A 42 -6.18 13.84 20.56
N LEU A 43 -7.14 12.94 20.76
CA LEU A 43 -7.14 11.62 20.13
C LEU A 43 -7.15 11.74 18.61
N LEU A 44 -8.06 12.54 18.03
CA LEU A 44 -8.13 12.77 16.58
C LEU A 44 -6.83 13.34 16.03
N THR A 45 -6.19 14.25 16.76
CA THR A 45 -4.90 14.83 16.36
C THR A 45 -3.80 13.77 16.34
N LEU A 46 -3.72 12.94 17.38
CA LEU A 46 -2.75 11.84 17.45
C LEU A 46 -2.99 10.82 16.33
N THR A 47 -4.23 10.40 16.11
CA THR A 47 -4.58 9.44 15.05
C THR A 47 -4.26 10.01 13.67
N ARG A 48 -4.61 11.27 13.38
CA ARG A 48 -4.27 11.93 12.12
C ARG A 48 -2.75 11.97 11.90
N ASN A 49 -1.99 12.33 12.93
CA ASN A 49 -0.53 12.42 12.84
C ASN A 49 0.09 11.03 12.59
N ALA A 50 -0.37 10.01 13.30
CA ALA A 50 0.06 8.62 13.07
C ALA A 50 -0.25 8.16 11.64
N PHE A 51 -1.47 8.43 11.15
CA PHE A 51 -1.87 8.11 9.80
C PHE A 51 -1.00 8.79 8.74
N MET A 52 -0.71 10.09 8.90
CA MET A 52 0.18 10.81 7.98
C MET A 52 1.57 10.15 7.92
N VAL A 53 2.17 9.82 9.07
CA VAL A 53 3.47 9.14 9.11
C VAL A 53 3.41 7.79 8.41
N SER A 54 2.37 7.00 8.64
CA SER A 54 2.17 5.72 7.96
C SER A 54 2.05 5.88 6.44
N CYS A 55 1.30 6.88 5.95
CA CYS A 55 1.19 7.15 4.51
C CYS A 55 2.56 7.47 3.87
N PHE A 56 3.37 8.31 4.52
CA PHE A 56 4.71 8.61 4.02
C PHE A 56 5.64 7.39 4.07
N GLN A 57 5.55 6.56 5.11
CA GLN A 57 6.32 5.33 5.19
C GLN A 57 5.95 4.39 4.04
N THR A 58 4.66 4.10 3.87
CA THR A 58 4.17 3.23 2.79
C THR A 58 4.54 3.77 1.42
N GLY A 59 4.46 5.08 1.20
CA GLY A 59 4.90 5.69 -0.07
C GLY A 59 6.38 5.45 -0.37
N ARG A 60 7.25 5.54 0.64
CA ARG A 60 8.68 5.22 0.49
C ARG A 60 8.92 3.73 0.24
N ASP A 61 8.21 2.87 0.95
CA ASP A 61 8.35 1.42 0.80
C ASP A 61 7.93 0.99 -0.62
N VAL A 62 6.83 1.55 -1.14
CA VAL A 62 6.37 1.32 -2.52
C VAL A 62 7.42 1.77 -3.53
N TRP A 63 7.99 2.96 -3.34
CA TRP A 63 9.02 3.49 -4.24
C TRP A 63 10.28 2.62 -4.25
N TYR A 64 10.71 2.14 -3.07
CA TYR A 64 11.83 1.21 -2.96
C TYR A 64 11.55 -0.12 -3.67
N LEU A 65 10.38 -0.72 -3.42
CA LEU A 65 9.98 -1.97 -4.06
C LEU A 65 9.88 -1.84 -5.59
N GLN A 66 9.48 -0.67 -6.09
CA GLN A 66 9.42 -0.43 -7.52
C GLN A 66 10.82 -0.46 -8.16
N GLY A 67 11.83 0.12 -7.51
CA GLY A 67 13.22 0.01 -7.97
C GLY A 67 13.73 -1.44 -7.99
N GLU A 68 13.44 -2.21 -6.93
CA GLU A 68 13.82 -3.63 -6.89
C GLU A 68 13.12 -4.46 -7.99
N ILE A 69 11.87 -4.12 -8.35
CA ILE A 69 11.17 -4.76 -9.47
C ILE A 69 11.88 -4.44 -10.79
N GLU A 70 12.23 -3.18 -11.03
CA GLU A 70 12.92 -2.74 -12.25
C GLU A 70 14.28 -3.46 -12.40
N ASP A 71 15.07 -3.53 -11.33
CA ASP A 71 16.37 -4.24 -11.31
C ASP A 71 16.22 -5.75 -11.58
N LEU A 72 15.16 -6.37 -11.01
CA LEU A 72 14.86 -7.78 -11.23
C LEU A 72 14.38 -8.06 -12.65
N GLU A 73 13.58 -7.17 -13.24
CA GLU A 73 13.14 -7.27 -14.63
C GLU A 73 14.33 -7.19 -15.59
N GLU A 74 15.23 -6.22 -15.39
CA GLU A 74 16.46 -6.09 -16.18
C GLU A 74 17.33 -7.35 -16.08
N THR A 75 17.56 -7.84 -14.85
CA THR A 75 18.35 -9.06 -14.62
C THR A 75 17.72 -10.28 -15.29
N ASN A 76 16.41 -10.43 -15.19
CA ASN A 76 15.66 -11.53 -15.79
C ASN A 76 15.73 -11.50 -17.32
N ASP A 77 15.63 -10.32 -17.92
CA ASP A 77 15.73 -10.18 -19.38
C ASP A 77 17.15 -10.48 -19.87
N GLY A 78 18.18 -10.02 -19.13
CA GLY A 78 19.57 -10.42 -19.41
C GLY A 78 19.80 -11.93 -19.32
N LEU A 79 19.19 -12.60 -18.32
CA LEU A 79 19.27 -14.06 -18.16
C LEU A 79 18.58 -14.80 -19.31
N LYS A 80 17.38 -14.37 -19.73
CA LYS A 80 16.68 -14.96 -20.88
C LYS A 80 17.51 -14.85 -22.16
N GLN A 81 18.09 -13.68 -22.42
CA GLN A 81 18.94 -13.46 -23.59
C GLN A 81 20.17 -14.37 -23.54
N SER A 82 20.88 -14.41 -22.41
CA SER A 82 22.04 -15.28 -22.24
C SER A 82 21.70 -16.76 -22.42
N MET A 83 20.53 -17.20 -21.98
CA MET A 83 20.07 -18.57 -22.15
C MET A 83 19.76 -18.89 -23.61
N ALA A 84 19.12 -17.97 -24.34
CA ALA A 84 18.88 -18.10 -25.77
C ALA A 84 20.19 -18.16 -26.57
N ASP A 85 21.14 -17.28 -26.26
CA ASP A 85 22.45 -17.24 -26.92
C ASP A 85 23.21 -18.57 -26.73
N LYS A 86 23.24 -19.09 -25.50
CA LYS A 86 23.88 -20.38 -25.19
C LYS A 86 23.19 -21.56 -25.88
N TYR A 87 21.87 -21.53 -25.99
CA TYR A 87 21.13 -22.56 -26.72
C TYR A 87 21.52 -22.57 -28.19
N VAL A 88 21.54 -21.40 -28.83
CA VAL A 88 21.94 -21.25 -30.24
C VAL A 88 23.39 -21.68 -30.46
N GLU A 89 24.32 -21.26 -29.60
CA GLU A 89 25.73 -21.67 -29.66
C GLU A 89 25.88 -23.18 -29.52
N GLY A 90 25.22 -23.79 -28.53
CA GLY A 90 25.27 -25.23 -28.29
C GLY A 90 24.66 -26.04 -29.44
N PHE A 91 23.59 -25.53 -30.04
CA PHE A 91 22.98 -26.12 -31.22
C PHE A 91 23.97 -26.14 -32.40
N TRP A 92 24.56 -25.00 -32.75
CA TRP A 92 25.53 -24.92 -33.85
C TRP A 92 26.78 -25.75 -33.60
N SER A 93 27.29 -25.77 -32.37
CA SER A 93 28.40 -26.65 -32.01
C SER A 93 28.08 -28.13 -32.23
N SER A 94 26.84 -28.54 -31.92
CA SER A 94 26.38 -29.92 -32.16
C SER A 94 26.27 -30.23 -33.65
N ILE A 95 25.77 -29.29 -34.46
CA ILE A 95 25.71 -29.41 -35.92
C ILE A 95 27.11 -29.59 -36.52
N ASP A 96 28.09 -28.81 -36.06
CA ASP A 96 29.48 -28.90 -36.55
C ASP A 96 30.11 -30.25 -36.19
N GLN A 97 29.83 -30.78 -35.00
CA GLN A 97 30.28 -32.13 -34.61
C GLN A 97 29.67 -33.22 -35.49
N VAL A 98 28.38 -33.12 -35.82
CA VAL A 98 27.70 -34.07 -36.73
C VAL A 98 28.33 -34.02 -38.13
N LYS A 99 28.56 -32.83 -38.68
CA LYS A 99 29.20 -32.66 -40.01
C LYS A 99 30.62 -33.23 -40.05
N ALA A 100 31.38 -33.09 -38.97
CA ALA A 100 32.73 -33.62 -38.89
C ALA A 100 32.76 -35.17 -38.93
N LEU A 101 31.72 -35.82 -38.41
CA LEU A 101 31.59 -37.28 -38.40
C LEU A 101 30.94 -37.85 -39.66
N PHE A 102 30.09 -37.05 -40.33
CA PHE A 102 29.32 -37.46 -41.50
C PHE A 102 29.45 -36.43 -42.63
N LEU A 103 30.53 -36.54 -43.41
CA LEU A 103 30.87 -35.60 -44.50
C LEU A 103 29.85 -35.60 -45.66
N ASP A 104 29.09 -36.69 -45.81
CA ASP A 104 28.10 -36.86 -46.89
C ASP A 104 26.68 -36.45 -46.47
N LEU A 105 26.52 -35.89 -45.26
CA LEU A 105 25.20 -35.50 -44.75
C LEU A 105 24.72 -34.22 -45.44
N ASP A 106 23.58 -34.32 -46.12
CA ASP A 106 22.95 -33.21 -46.82
C ASP A 106 22.55 -32.06 -45.85
N PRO A 107 23.01 -30.81 -46.09
CA PRO A 107 22.67 -29.65 -45.26
C PRO A 107 21.16 -29.40 -45.11
N GLU A 108 20.37 -29.74 -46.13
CA GLU A 108 18.92 -29.51 -46.16
C GLU A 108 18.16 -30.51 -45.28
N THR A 109 18.71 -31.71 -45.10
CA THR A 109 18.21 -32.74 -44.18
C THR A 109 18.62 -32.44 -42.72
N LEU A 110 19.81 -31.86 -42.50
CA LEU A 110 20.31 -31.46 -41.18
C LEU A 110 19.52 -30.30 -40.57
N ALA A 111 19.08 -29.35 -41.41
CA ALA A 111 18.23 -28.22 -41.01
C ALA A 111 16.84 -28.66 -40.50
N GLN A 112 16.38 -29.87 -40.85
CA GLN A 112 15.08 -30.41 -40.41
C GLN A 112 15.11 -31.04 -39.01
N VAL A 113 16.29 -31.18 -38.40
CA VAL A 113 16.46 -31.80 -37.07
C VAL A 113 16.10 -30.83 -35.94
N ASP A 114 16.08 -29.52 -36.23
CA ASP A 114 15.55 -28.52 -35.30
C ASP A 114 14.05 -28.31 -35.52
N VAL A 115 13.27 -28.41 -34.44
CA VAL A 115 11.84 -28.11 -34.44
C VAL A 115 11.61 -26.59 -34.36
N LEU A 116 12.62 -25.80 -34.00
CA LEU A 116 12.62 -24.34 -34.02
C LEU A 116 13.06 -23.84 -35.40
N ASN A 117 12.12 -23.84 -36.34
CA ASN A 117 12.38 -23.46 -37.71
C ASN A 117 12.50 -21.93 -37.86
N LYS A 118 13.71 -21.46 -37.53
CA LYS A 118 14.34 -20.17 -37.87
C LYS A 118 14.21 -19.07 -36.83
N VAL A 119 15.32 -18.37 -36.63
CA VAL A 119 15.35 -17.05 -35.98
C VAL A 119 15.25 -15.99 -37.08
N GLU A 120 14.13 -15.29 -37.17
CA GLU A 120 13.94 -14.08 -37.98
C GLU A 120 13.85 -12.86 -37.06
N ASP A 121 14.62 -11.80 -37.35
CA ASP A 121 14.64 -10.54 -36.57
C ASP A 121 14.78 -10.72 -35.04
N GLY A 122 15.62 -11.68 -34.62
CA GLY A 122 15.91 -11.91 -33.20
C GLY A 122 14.78 -12.59 -32.43
N LYS A 123 13.77 -13.14 -33.12
CA LYS A 123 12.72 -13.96 -32.52
C LYS A 123 12.73 -15.37 -33.11
N LEU A 124 12.48 -16.35 -32.25
CA LEU A 124 12.26 -17.75 -32.64
C LEU A 124 10.89 -17.85 -33.32
N VAL A 125 10.85 -18.43 -34.53
CA VAL A 125 9.63 -18.71 -35.32
C VAL A 125 9.47 -20.21 -35.51
#